data_AF-A0A6V7ITY7-F1
#
_entry.id   AF-A0A6V7ITY7-F1
#
_cell.length_a   1.000
_cell.length_b   1.000
_cell.length_c   1.000
_cell.angle_alpha   90.00
_cell.angle_beta   90.00
_cell.angle_gamma   90.00
#
_symmetry.space_group_name_H-M   'P 1'
#
loop_
_entity.id
_entity.type
_entity.pdbx_description
1 polymer ?
#
loop_
_entity_poly.entity_id
_entity_poly.type
_entity_poly.pdbx_seq_one_letter_code
_entity_poly.pdbx_strand_id
1 'polypeptide(L)' 'MFRHGDRAPSRLSESFPNDPHINETYLPGGHGALTN' A
#
# COMPACT_ATOMS: atom_id res chain seq x y z
N MET A 1 -14.31 8.37 17.11
CA MET A 1 -13.92 8.39 15.68
C MET A 1 -12.79 7.39 15.52
N PHE A 2 -13.00 6.30 14.78
CA PHE A 2 -12.00 5.24 14.63
C PHE A 2 -11.29 5.36 13.28
N ARG A 3 -10.00 5.04 13.26
CA ARG A 3 -9.24 4.88 12.01
C ARG A 3 -9.23 3.41 11.61
N HIS A 4 -9.08 3.17 10.33
CA HIS A 4 -8.80 1.84 9.81
C HIS A 4 -7.45 1.34 10.35
N GLY A 5 -7.25 0.03 10.32
CA GLY A 5 -5.96 -0.58 10.63
C GLY A 5 -4.88 -0.22 9.60
N ASP A 6 -3.72 -0.83 9.76
CA ASP A 6 -2.61 -0.64 8.83
C ASP A 6 -3.00 -1.14 7.42
N ARG A 7 -2.63 -0.34 6.43
CA ARG A 7 -2.95 -0.57 5.02
C ARG A 7 -1.74 -0.32 4.15
N ALA A 8 -1.71 -1.00 3.00
CA ALA A 8 -0.79 -0.66 1.92
C ALA A 8 -1.00 0.80 1.46
N PRO A 9 0.05 1.47 0.95
CA PRO A 9 -0.09 2.76 0.30
C PRO A 9 -1.11 2.63 -0.84
N SER A 10 -2.05 3.55 -0.86
CA SER A 10 -3.19 3.61 -1.79
C SER A 10 -2.89 4.37 -3.07
N ARG A 11 -1.88 5.26 -3.02
CA ARG A 11 -1.48 6.12 -4.12
C ARG A 11 0.02 6.03 -4.32
N LEU A 12 0.48 6.22 -5.55
CA LEU A 12 1.90 6.35 -5.88
C LEU A 12 2.59 7.52 -5.16
N SER A 13 1.82 8.52 -4.72
CA SER A 13 2.33 9.62 -3.89
C SER A 13 2.63 9.21 -2.44
N GLU A 14 2.09 8.07 -2.00
CA GLU A 14 2.38 7.46 -0.69
C GLU A 14 3.56 6.48 -0.77
N SER A 15 4.14 6.29 -1.96
CA SER A 15 5.31 5.45 -2.22
C SER A 15 6.42 6.24 -2.92
N PHE A 16 7.61 5.68 -2.98
CA PHE A 16 8.68 6.29 -3.76
C PHE A 16 8.42 6.10 -5.26
N PRO A 17 8.52 7.15 -6.10
CA PRO A 17 8.22 7.04 -7.53
C PRO A 17 9.09 6.03 -8.30
N ASN A 18 10.30 5.76 -7.80
CA ASN A 18 11.29 4.90 -8.42
C ASN A 18 11.49 3.58 -7.65
N ASP A 19 10.52 3.16 -6.84
CA ASP A 19 10.62 1.88 -6.14
C ASP A 19 10.54 0.72 -7.14
N PRO A 20 11.60 -0.10 -7.30
CA PRO A 20 11.60 -1.22 -8.24
C PRO A 20 10.63 -2.33 -7.84
N HIS A 21 10.19 -2.40 -6.57
CA HIS A 21 9.30 -3.44 -6.07
C HIS A 21 7.84 -2.99 -6.00
N ILE A 22 7.49 -1.83 -6.55
CA ILE A 22 6.15 -1.24 -6.41
C ILE A 22 5.00 -2.15 -6.88
N ASN A 23 5.26 -3.01 -7.87
CA ASN A 23 4.27 -3.93 -8.41
C ASN A 23 4.17 -5.26 -7.65
N GLU A 24 5.20 -5.61 -6.86
CA GLU A 24 5.33 -6.90 -6.18
C GLU A 24 4.99 -6.80 -4.69
N THR A 25 5.36 -5.67 -4.06
CA THR A 25 5.34 -5.48 -2.60
C THR A 25 3.92 -5.51 -2.02
N TYR A 26 2.91 -5.22 -2.83
CA TYR A 26 1.53 -5.07 -2.34
C TYR A 26 0.65 -6.27 -2.69
N LEU A 27 1.17 -7.34 -3.30
CA LEU A 27 0.36 -8.52 -3.61
C LEU A 27 0.12 -9.41 -2.36
N PRO A 28 -1.03 -10.09 -2.26
CA PRO A 28 -2.17 -10.08 -3.20
C PRO A 28 -3.18 -8.94 -2.97
N GLY A 29 -3.09 -8.20 -1.86
CA GLY A 29 -4.11 -7.21 -1.47
C GLY A 29 -4.14 -5.94 -2.33
N GLY A 30 -3.03 -5.62 -2.98
CA GLY A 30 -2.83 -4.40 -3.75
C GLY A 30 -2.71 -3.13 -2.90
N HIS A 31 -2.67 -2.01 -3.60
CA HIS A 31 -2.64 -0.68 -3.00
C HIS A 31 -3.90 -0.39 -2.18
N GLY A 32 -3.73 0.09 -0.94
CA GLY A 32 -4.85 0.48 -0.07
C GLY A 32 -5.53 -0.65 0.70
N ALA A 33 -5.12 -1.91 0.51
CA ALA A 33 -5.68 -3.04 1.27
C ALA A 33 -5.16 -3.08 2.71
N LEU A 34 -6.01 -3.54 3.63
CA LEU A 34 -5.64 -3.81 5.02
C LEU A 34 -4.68 -4.99 5.09
N THR A 35 -3.62 -4.85 5.87
CA THR A 35 -2.66 -5.93 6.14
C THR A 35 -3.09 -6.73 7.37
N ASN A 36 -2.75 -8.02 7.41
CA ASN A 36 -3.03 -8.92 8.55
C ASN A 36 -1.94 -8.82 9.62
#